data_AF-A0A6A3G9S9-F1
#
_entry.id   AF-A0A6A3G9S9-F1
#
_cell.length_a   1.000
_cell.length_b   1.000
_cell.length_c   1.000
_cell.angle_alpha   90.00
_cell.angle_beta   90.00
_cell.angle_gamma   90.00
#
_symmetry.space_group_name_H-M   'P 1'
#
loop_
_entity.id
_entity.type
_entity.pdbx_description
1 polymer ?
#
loop_
_entity_poly.entity_id
_entity_poly.type
_entity_poly.pdbx_seq_one_letter_code
_entity_poly.pdbx_strand_id
1 'polypeptide(L)'
;MTSPGHGSHVSTAGSTGTVPLFNPILPPRIDTISHVALVKWMRDRREYEAKLRARCRVFGEDYNAVVEFVVDAFESDLLDVFCDLKLHLTMKDVTEGVLLAEIKSIVDSVKNSTLPDIKAPFKKELKMNMGESDVAARVLNYFRAFNRIMMDNGLKECFQDADGSREKCKRLMASLQPASLKKEVKQCVRFTHKAAATDPRRLFDLIVEKATEH
;
A
#
# COMPACT_ATOMS: atom_id res chain seq x y z
N MET A 1 13.64 57.00 -60.56
CA MET A 1 12.17 56.91 -60.42
C MET A 1 11.84 55.43 -60.33
N THR A 2 11.30 54.83 -59.28
CA THR A 2 10.64 55.24 -58.03
C THR A 2 10.60 53.97 -57.15
N SER A 3 10.94 54.07 -55.87
CA SER A 3 10.53 53.13 -54.79
C SER A 3 9.21 53.64 -54.17
N PRO A 4 8.57 52.98 -53.17
CA PRO A 4 8.58 51.56 -52.76
C PRO A 4 7.14 51.00 -52.48
N GLY A 5 7.04 49.68 -52.26
CA GLY A 5 5.85 49.04 -51.65
C GLY A 5 6.26 48.23 -50.41
N HIS A 6 5.81 48.67 -49.25
CA HIS A 6 5.96 48.06 -47.93
C HIS A 6 5.28 46.68 -47.86
N GLY A 7 5.91 45.72 -47.19
CA GLY A 7 5.36 44.38 -46.94
C GLY A 7 6.02 43.70 -45.74
N SER A 8 5.62 44.14 -44.56
CA SER A 8 5.50 43.45 -43.26
C SER A 8 6.40 42.24 -42.98
N HIS A 9 7.38 42.46 -42.09
CA HIS A 9 8.13 41.44 -41.37
C HIS A 9 7.19 40.72 -40.38
N VAL A 10 6.87 39.44 -40.61
CA VAL A 10 6.29 38.58 -39.57
C VAL A 10 7.43 37.79 -38.95
N SER A 11 7.94 38.32 -37.83
CA SER A 11 8.81 37.58 -36.93
C SER A 11 7.96 36.58 -36.15
N THR A 12 7.93 35.32 -36.59
CA THR A 12 7.35 34.24 -35.79
C THR A 12 8.28 33.97 -34.63
N ALA A 13 7.97 34.55 -33.48
CA ALA A 13 8.63 34.26 -32.22
C ALA A 13 8.52 32.75 -31.95
N GLY A 14 9.68 32.08 -31.93
CA GLY A 14 9.78 30.70 -31.47
C GLY A 14 9.26 30.64 -30.04
N SER A 15 8.12 29.96 -29.86
CA SER A 15 7.63 29.58 -28.54
C SER A 15 8.74 28.80 -27.85
N THR A 16 9.38 29.41 -26.85
CA THR A 16 10.25 28.72 -25.91
C THR A 16 9.35 27.77 -25.12
N GLY A 17 9.12 26.60 -25.68
CA GLY A 17 8.45 25.50 -24.99
C GLY A 17 9.27 25.18 -23.75
N THR A 18 8.70 25.44 -22.58
CA THR A 18 9.22 24.96 -21.31
C THR A 18 9.36 23.44 -21.45
N VAL A 19 10.59 22.94 -21.53
CA VAL A 19 10.84 21.50 -21.55
C VAL A 19 10.20 20.96 -20.26
N PRO A 20 9.23 20.02 -20.35
CA PRO A 20 8.64 19.47 -19.15
C PRO A 20 9.74 18.87 -18.29
N LEU A 21 9.83 19.30 -17.03
CA LEU A 21 10.76 18.70 -16.07
C LEU A 21 10.28 17.27 -15.82
N PHE A 22 10.92 16.30 -16.46
CA PHE A 22 10.63 14.89 -16.26
C PHE A 22 11.24 14.44 -14.94
N ASN A 23 10.42 14.34 -13.89
CA ASN A 23 10.84 13.63 -12.70
C ASN A 23 11.06 12.15 -13.06
N PRO A 24 12.28 11.61 -12.88
CA PRO A 24 12.55 10.22 -13.18
C PRO A 24 11.69 9.31 -12.28
N ILE A 25 11.07 8.30 -12.89
CA ILE A 25 10.36 7.25 -12.16
C ILE A 25 11.41 6.26 -11.67
N LEU A 26 11.79 6.38 -10.40
CA LEU A 26 12.84 5.55 -9.81
C LEU A 26 12.28 4.20 -9.34
N PRO A 27 12.96 3.08 -9.67
CA PRO A 27 12.61 1.76 -9.17
C PRO A 27 12.98 1.61 -7.68
N PRO A 28 12.16 0.91 -6.89
CA PRO A 28 12.46 0.65 -5.49
C PRO A 28 13.51 -0.45 -5.33
N ARG A 29 14.43 -0.27 -4.37
CA ARG A 29 15.52 -1.19 -4.05
C ARG A 29 15.20 -2.10 -2.86
N ILE A 30 15.85 -3.26 -2.81
CA ILE A 30 15.82 -4.22 -1.70
C ILE A 30 17.23 -4.30 -1.11
N ASP A 31 17.41 -3.65 0.04
CA ASP A 31 18.62 -3.64 0.88
C ASP A 31 18.51 -4.58 2.09
N THR A 32 17.31 -5.11 2.35
CA THR A 32 17.08 -6.09 3.41
C THR A 32 15.86 -6.95 3.12
N ILE A 33 15.91 -8.21 3.55
CA ILE A 33 14.78 -9.17 3.47
C ILE A 33 13.87 -9.12 4.69
N SER A 34 13.99 -8.09 5.54
CA SER A 34 13.08 -7.95 6.68
C SER A 34 11.63 -7.83 6.21
N HIS A 35 10.70 -8.47 6.94
CA HIS A 35 9.28 -8.49 6.59
C HIS A 35 8.72 -7.09 6.28
N VAL A 36 8.98 -6.12 7.16
CA VAL A 36 8.51 -4.73 7.02
C VAL A 36 9.09 -4.06 5.77
N ALA A 37 10.36 -4.29 5.45
CA ALA A 37 10.99 -3.74 4.27
C ALA A 37 10.39 -4.34 2.99
N LEU A 38 10.15 -5.65 2.95
CA LEU A 38 9.55 -6.32 1.80
C LEU A 38 8.07 -5.92 1.60
N VAL A 39 7.30 -5.73 2.68
CA VAL A 39 5.94 -5.15 2.60
C VAL A 39 5.98 -3.76 1.97
N LYS A 40 6.91 -2.91 2.44
CA LYS A 40 7.12 -1.57 1.88
C LYS A 40 7.52 -1.66 0.40
N TRP A 41 8.50 -2.48 0.06
CA TRP A 41 8.99 -2.65 -1.30
C TRP A 41 7.87 -3.11 -2.25
N MET A 42 7.03 -4.08 -1.86
CA MET A 42 5.88 -4.52 -2.67
C MET A 42 4.90 -3.38 -2.98
N ARG A 43 4.62 -2.51 -2.00
CA ARG A 43 3.76 -1.34 -2.20
C ARG A 43 4.42 -0.35 -3.15
N ASP A 44 5.66 0.01 -2.87
CA ASP A 44 6.41 1.00 -3.64
C ASP A 44 6.64 0.51 -5.09
N ARG A 45 6.85 -0.80 -5.28
CA ARG A 45 6.97 -1.45 -6.59
C ARG A 45 5.67 -1.36 -7.39
N ARG A 46 4.53 -1.59 -6.75
CA ARG A 46 3.21 -1.41 -7.39
C ARG A 46 3.00 0.03 -7.87
N GLU A 47 3.37 1.00 -7.05
CA GLU A 47 3.27 2.42 -7.39
C GLU A 47 4.23 2.81 -8.53
N TYR A 48 5.47 2.32 -8.48
CA TYR A 48 6.46 2.45 -9.54
C TYR A 48 5.92 1.93 -10.87
N GLU A 49 5.45 0.69 -10.93
CA GLU A 49 4.95 0.10 -12.16
C GLU A 49 3.67 0.78 -12.67
N ALA A 50 2.81 1.27 -11.77
CA ALA A 50 1.62 2.02 -12.16
C ALA A 50 1.97 3.34 -12.86
N LYS A 51 2.95 4.09 -12.31
CA LYS A 51 3.50 5.31 -12.92
C LYS A 51 4.17 5.00 -14.25
N LEU A 52 4.95 3.92 -14.31
CA LEU A 52 5.65 3.49 -15.50
C LEU A 52 4.68 3.13 -16.63
N ARG A 53 3.65 2.32 -16.36
CA ARG A 53 2.58 2.03 -17.33
C ARG A 53 1.86 3.28 -17.81
N ALA A 54 1.64 4.27 -16.95
CA ALA A 54 1.05 5.54 -17.35
C ALA A 54 1.95 6.31 -18.33
N ARG A 55 3.26 6.35 -18.06
CA ARG A 55 4.25 6.95 -18.98
C ARG A 55 4.29 6.22 -20.32
N CYS A 56 4.37 4.89 -20.31
CA CYS A 56 4.35 4.07 -21.53
C CYS A 56 3.14 4.38 -22.42
N ARG A 57 1.95 4.56 -21.84
CA ARG A 57 0.74 4.95 -22.60
C ARG A 57 0.84 6.33 -23.26
N VAL A 58 1.55 7.27 -22.65
CA VAL A 58 1.69 8.65 -23.17
C VAL A 58 2.77 8.71 -24.26
N PHE A 59 3.88 8.00 -24.08
CA PHE A 59 5.06 8.09 -24.94
C PHE A 59 5.21 6.93 -25.94
N GLY A 60 4.34 5.92 -25.86
CA GLY A 60 4.42 4.73 -26.72
C GLY A 60 5.58 3.78 -26.40
N GLU A 61 6.20 3.91 -25.22
CA GLU A 61 7.26 3.00 -24.76
C GLU A 61 6.69 1.59 -24.49
N ASP A 62 7.45 0.53 -24.80
CA ASP A 62 7.12 -0.82 -24.34
C ASP A 62 7.43 -0.95 -22.84
N TYR A 63 6.41 -1.30 -22.06
CA TYR A 63 6.51 -1.50 -20.61
C TYR A 63 7.59 -2.53 -20.25
N ASN A 64 7.68 -3.64 -20.98
CA ASN A 64 8.62 -4.71 -20.67
C ASN A 64 10.07 -4.30 -20.93
N ALA A 65 10.30 -3.31 -21.79
CA ALA A 65 11.62 -2.78 -22.07
C ALA A 65 12.11 -1.75 -21.03
N VAL A 66 11.21 -1.17 -20.23
CA VAL A 66 11.54 -0.07 -19.31
C VAL A 66 11.38 -0.41 -17.83
N VAL A 67 10.75 -1.53 -17.50
CA VAL A 67 10.58 -1.99 -16.12
C VAL A 67 11.88 -2.63 -15.62
N GLU A 68 12.36 -2.20 -14.45
CA GLU A 68 13.52 -2.83 -13.79
C GLU A 68 13.15 -4.24 -13.33
N PHE A 69 13.99 -5.24 -13.51
CA PHE A 69 13.69 -6.60 -13.03
C PHE A 69 13.78 -6.68 -11.50
N VAL A 70 13.12 -7.67 -10.90
CA VAL A 70 13.18 -7.94 -9.47
C VAL A 70 14.60 -8.32 -9.06
N VAL A 71 15.30 -9.11 -9.89
CA VAL A 71 16.72 -9.44 -9.69
C VAL A 71 17.57 -8.18 -9.54
N ASP A 72 17.31 -7.18 -10.37
CA ASP A 72 18.07 -5.93 -10.37
C ASP A 72 17.80 -5.12 -9.11
N ALA A 73 16.61 -5.24 -8.50
CA ALA A 73 16.21 -4.45 -7.33
C ALA A 73 17.03 -4.78 -6.07
N PHE A 74 17.63 -5.96 -5.96
CA PHE A 74 18.43 -6.37 -4.81
C PHE A 74 19.81 -5.70 -4.79
N GLU A 75 20.35 -5.46 -3.59
CA GLU A 75 21.79 -5.33 -3.43
C GLU A 75 22.48 -6.66 -3.80
N SER A 76 23.59 -6.59 -4.54
CA SER A 76 24.19 -7.77 -5.18
C SER A 76 24.65 -8.83 -4.18
N ASP A 77 25.28 -8.42 -3.09
CA ASP A 77 25.71 -9.31 -2.01
C ASP A 77 24.53 -9.92 -1.25
N LEU A 78 23.47 -9.13 -1.01
CA LEU A 78 22.23 -9.64 -0.43
C LEU A 78 21.58 -10.69 -1.33
N LEU A 79 21.53 -10.46 -2.64
CA LEU A 79 20.93 -11.38 -3.61
C LEU A 79 21.66 -12.73 -3.62
N ASP A 80 22.99 -12.72 -3.65
CA ASP A 80 23.80 -13.94 -3.63
C ASP A 80 23.50 -14.79 -2.40
N VAL A 81 23.50 -14.17 -1.21
CA VAL A 81 23.19 -14.85 0.06
C VAL A 81 21.73 -15.32 0.10
N PHE A 82 20.80 -14.53 -0.43
CA PHE A 82 19.39 -14.89 -0.49
C PHE A 82 19.15 -16.12 -1.37
N CYS A 83 19.75 -16.17 -2.56
CA CYS A 83 19.60 -17.29 -3.48
C CYS A 83 20.18 -18.58 -2.91
N ASP A 84 21.38 -18.53 -2.32
CA ASP A 84 22.03 -19.71 -1.73
C ASP A 84 21.28 -20.23 -0.50
N LEU A 85 21.05 -19.36 0.49
CA LEU A 85 20.56 -19.78 1.80
C LEU A 85 19.03 -19.94 1.86
N LYS A 86 18.28 -19.12 1.10
CA LYS A 86 16.82 -19.10 1.20
C LYS A 86 16.14 -19.87 0.07
N LEU A 87 16.62 -19.71 -1.16
CA LEU A 87 16.04 -20.39 -2.32
C LEU A 87 16.68 -21.74 -2.60
N HIS A 88 17.90 -21.98 -2.11
CA HIS A 88 18.72 -23.14 -2.45
C HIS A 88 18.92 -23.28 -3.97
N LEU A 89 19.14 -22.14 -4.64
CA LEU A 89 19.34 -22.05 -6.08
C LEU A 89 20.62 -21.29 -6.41
N THR A 90 21.26 -21.67 -7.52
CA THR A 90 22.35 -20.87 -8.07
C THR A 90 21.80 -19.68 -8.84
N MET A 91 22.57 -18.60 -8.96
CA MET A 91 22.17 -17.41 -9.72
C MET A 91 21.76 -17.69 -11.18
N LYS A 92 22.18 -18.82 -11.76
CA LYS A 92 21.80 -19.22 -13.14
C LYS A 92 20.37 -19.77 -13.22
N ASP A 93 19.87 -20.32 -12.13
CA ASP A 93 18.55 -20.97 -12.05
C ASP A 93 17.47 -20.03 -11.47
N VAL A 94 17.89 -18.85 -10.99
CA VAL A 94 17.00 -17.83 -10.42
C VAL A 94 16.23 -17.14 -11.54
N THR A 95 14.90 -17.12 -11.40
CA THR A 95 14.01 -16.40 -12.30
C THR A 95 13.23 -15.32 -11.54
N GLU A 96 12.76 -14.31 -12.28
CA GLU A 96 11.88 -13.26 -11.75
C GLU A 96 10.67 -13.82 -10.98
N GLY A 97 10.07 -14.88 -11.51
CA GLY A 97 8.92 -15.54 -10.88
C GLY A 97 9.26 -16.18 -9.54
N VAL A 98 10.45 -16.80 -9.42
CA VAL A 98 10.92 -17.41 -8.17
C VAL A 98 11.18 -16.34 -7.11
N LEU A 99 11.88 -15.26 -7.45
CA LEU A 99 12.14 -14.15 -6.52
C LEU A 99 10.83 -13.53 -6.02
N LEU A 100 9.90 -13.24 -6.93
CA LEU A 100 8.62 -12.65 -6.56
C LEU A 100 7.76 -13.59 -5.70
N ALA A 101 7.77 -14.89 -6.01
CA ALA A 101 7.06 -15.89 -5.22
C ALA A 101 7.61 -15.98 -3.79
N GLU A 102 8.93 -15.96 -3.62
CA GLU A 102 9.54 -16.02 -2.29
C GLU A 102 9.34 -14.71 -1.51
N ILE A 103 9.48 -13.55 -2.15
CA ILE A 103 9.14 -12.26 -1.51
C ILE A 103 7.69 -12.28 -1.02
N LYS A 104 6.77 -12.77 -1.85
CA LYS A 104 5.36 -12.88 -1.48
C LYS A 104 5.16 -13.88 -0.33
N SER A 105 5.86 -15.01 -0.35
CA SER A 105 5.85 -16.01 0.73
C SER A 105 6.27 -15.38 2.06
N ILE A 106 7.39 -14.64 2.07
CA ILE A 106 7.87 -13.94 3.27
C ILE A 106 6.82 -12.92 3.76
N VAL A 107 6.27 -12.11 2.85
CA VAL A 107 5.29 -11.07 3.19
C VAL A 107 3.97 -11.63 3.71
N ASP A 108 3.51 -12.75 3.14
CA ASP A 108 2.25 -13.40 3.52
C ASP A 108 2.41 -14.21 4.83
N SER A 109 3.62 -14.67 5.16
CA SER A 109 3.91 -15.44 6.37
C SER A 109 3.90 -14.63 7.68
N VAL A 110 3.58 -15.32 8.78
CA VAL A 110 3.74 -14.77 10.14
C VAL A 110 5.21 -14.52 10.43
N LYS A 111 5.53 -13.27 10.79
CA LYS A 111 6.89 -12.84 11.13
C LYS A 111 7.53 -13.78 12.17
N ASN A 112 8.72 -14.28 11.87
CA ASN A 112 9.52 -15.17 12.72
C ASN A 112 8.86 -16.53 13.07
N SER A 113 7.85 -16.97 12.32
CA SER A 113 7.10 -18.22 12.57
C SER A 113 6.56 -18.36 14.00
N THR A 114 6.49 -17.25 14.75
CA THR A 114 6.04 -17.20 16.13
C THR A 114 4.85 -16.27 16.15
N LEU A 115 3.67 -16.77 16.46
CA LEU A 115 2.46 -15.96 16.61
C LEU A 115 2.70 -14.92 17.72
N PRO A 116 2.91 -13.64 17.39
CA PRO A 116 3.13 -12.61 18.40
C PRO A 116 1.80 -12.32 19.12
N ASP A 117 1.82 -11.51 20.18
CA ASP A 117 0.57 -10.97 20.72
C ASP A 117 -0.11 -10.10 19.65
N ILE A 118 -1.04 -10.71 18.91
CA ILE A 118 -1.84 -10.09 17.84
C ILE A 118 -2.49 -8.79 18.35
N LYS A 119 -2.80 -8.70 19.65
CA LYS A 119 -3.52 -7.56 20.23
C LYS A 119 -2.61 -6.34 20.43
N ALA A 120 -1.33 -6.55 20.70
CA ALA A 120 -0.42 -5.49 21.12
C ALA A 120 -0.19 -4.41 20.03
N PRO A 121 0.07 -4.76 18.75
CA PRO A 121 0.24 -3.77 17.69
C PRO A 121 -0.99 -2.86 17.53
N PHE A 122 -2.19 -3.44 17.48
CA PHE A 122 -3.42 -2.63 17.34
C PHE A 122 -3.65 -1.75 18.56
N LYS A 123 -3.42 -2.25 19.78
CA LYS A 123 -3.59 -1.42 21.00
C LYS A 123 -2.65 -0.22 21.00
N LYS A 124 -1.43 -0.37 20.48
CA LYS A 124 -0.39 0.66 20.47
C LYS A 124 -0.58 1.67 19.32
N GLU A 125 -0.89 1.17 18.12
CA GLU A 125 -0.76 1.92 16.87
C GLU A 125 -2.10 2.29 16.23
N LEU A 126 -3.17 1.51 16.45
CA LEU A 126 -4.46 1.75 15.80
C LEU A 126 -5.22 2.88 16.53
N LYS A 127 -5.25 4.05 15.90
CA LYS A 127 -5.92 5.25 16.43
C LYS A 127 -6.83 5.87 15.36
N MET A 128 -8.03 6.27 15.76
CA MET A 128 -8.94 7.01 14.90
C MET A 128 -8.50 8.49 14.86
N ASN A 129 -8.36 9.06 13.66
CA ASN A 129 -7.99 10.47 13.51
C ASN A 129 -9.21 11.36 13.76
N MET A 130 -9.36 11.90 14.96
CA MET A 130 -10.47 12.80 15.31
C MET A 130 -10.35 14.20 14.70
N GLY A 131 -9.20 14.55 14.10
CA GLY A 131 -9.04 15.81 13.37
C GLY A 131 -9.61 15.79 11.95
N GLU A 132 -9.98 14.61 11.44
CA GLU A 132 -10.73 14.48 10.19
C GLU A 132 -12.22 14.75 10.45
N SER A 133 -12.76 15.78 9.81
CA SER A 133 -14.15 16.21 9.95
C SER A 133 -15.12 15.34 9.16
N ASP A 134 -14.69 14.78 8.01
CA ASP A 134 -15.52 13.84 7.27
C ASP A 134 -15.55 12.48 7.98
N VAL A 135 -16.70 12.12 8.55
CA VAL A 135 -16.86 10.90 9.33
C VAL A 135 -16.59 9.65 8.50
N ALA A 136 -17.04 9.59 7.26
CA ALA A 136 -16.84 8.42 6.40
C ALA A 136 -15.35 8.25 6.06
N ALA A 137 -14.67 9.34 5.70
CA ALA A 137 -13.23 9.35 5.46
C ALA A 137 -12.44 8.97 6.72
N ARG A 138 -12.83 9.49 7.89
CA ARG A 138 -12.24 9.17 9.20
C ARG A 138 -12.30 7.68 9.50
N VAL A 139 -13.47 7.06 9.34
CA VAL A 139 -13.65 5.62 9.58
C VAL A 139 -12.93 4.79 8.51
N LEU A 140 -12.95 5.20 7.25
CA LEU A 140 -12.23 4.50 6.18
C LEU A 140 -10.71 4.50 6.43
N ASN A 141 -10.15 5.65 6.81
CA ASN A 141 -8.75 5.77 7.19
C ASN A 141 -8.40 4.91 8.41
N TYR A 142 -9.30 4.77 9.38
CA TYR A 142 -9.13 3.86 10.52
C TYR A 142 -9.03 2.39 10.08
N PHE A 143 -9.92 1.93 9.19
CA PHE A 143 -9.86 0.56 8.64
C PHE A 143 -8.62 0.35 7.76
N ARG A 144 -8.20 1.38 7.01
CA ARG A 144 -6.95 1.37 6.25
C ARG A 144 -5.75 1.21 7.18
N ALA A 145 -5.72 1.93 8.31
CA ALA A 145 -4.67 1.80 9.32
C ALA A 145 -4.63 0.40 9.93
N PHE A 146 -5.79 -0.22 10.22
CA PHE A 146 -5.84 -1.62 10.66
C PHE A 146 -5.19 -2.55 9.64
N ASN A 147 -5.55 -2.45 8.37
CA ASN A 147 -4.99 -3.32 7.32
C ASN A 147 -3.48 -3.12 7.19
N ARG A 148 -2.98 -1.89 7.34
CA ARG A 148 -1.54 -1.60 7.34
C ARG A 148 -0.83 -2.25 8.51
N ILE A 149 -1.33 -2.09 9.75
CA ILE A 149 -0.75 -2.73 10.94
C ILE A 149 -0.74 -4.25 10.77
N MET A 150 -1.83 -4.84 10.26
CA MET A 150 -1.92 -6.27 9.97
C MET A 150 -0.84 -6.72 8.99
N MET A 151 -0.66 -5.99 7.88
CA MET A 151 0.37 -6.31 6.89
C MET A 151 1.77 -6.12 7.45
N ASP A 152 2.09 -4.98 8.07
CA ASP A 152 3.43 -4.65 8.59
C ASP A 152 3.88 -5.63 9.71
N ASN A 153 2.95 -6.39 10.31
CA ASN A 153 3.23 -7.39 11.33
C ASN A 153 3.10 -8.85 10.83
N GLY A 154 2.88 -9.08 9.53
CA GLY A 154 2.74 -10.43 8.96
C GLY A 154 1.52 -11.18 9.46
N LEU A 155 0.45 -10.48 9.85
CA LEU A 155 -0.74 -11.09 10.44
C LEU A 155 -1.84 -11.38 9.42
N LYS A 156 -1.55 -11.23 8.12
CA LYS A 156 -2.57 -11.29 7.06
C LYS A 156 -3.36 -12.60 7.10
N GLU A 157 -2.68 -13.75 7.21
CA GLU A 157 -3.31 -15.08 7.28
C GLU A 157 -4.22 -15.24 8.51
N CYS A 158 -3.86 -14.61 9.65
CA CYS A 158 -4.64 -14.66 10.89
C CYS A 158 -6.03 -14.01 10.78
N PHE A 159 -6.32 -13.28 9.70
CA PHE A 159 -7.57 -12.53 9.52
C PHE A 159 -8.36 -12.91 8.25
N GLN A 160 -7.99 -13.98 7.54
CA GLN A 160 -8.61 -14.35 6.25
C GLN A 160 -9.88 -15.19 6.37
N ASP A 161 -10.00 -16.03 7.38
CA ASP A 161 -11.15 -16.92 7.55
C ASP A 161 -12.29 -16.27 8.38
N ALA A 162 -13.30 -17.07 8.72
CA ALA A 162 -14.44 -16.62 9.51
C ALA A 162 -14.07 -16.20 10.94
N ASP A 163 -13.14 -16.90 11.58
CA ASP A 163 -12.66 -16.57 12.93
C ASP A 163 -11.73 -15.34 12.89
N GLY A 164 -10.92 -15.22 11.84
CA GLY A 164 -10.13 -14.05 11.51
C GLY A 164 -11.00 -12.82 11.29
N SER A 165 -12.09 -12.93 10.54
CA SER A 165 -13.05 -11.84 10.36
C SER A 165 -13.69 -11.40 11.68
N ARG A 166 -14.01 -12.36 12.56
CA ARG A 166 -14.49 -12.06 13.93
C ARG A 166 -13.42 -11.35 14.77
N GLU A 167 -12.18 -11.82 14.73
CA GLU A 167 -11.08 -11.21 15.50
C GLU A 167 -10.75 -9.81 14.96
N LYS A 168 -10.86 -9.58 13.65
CA LYS A 168 -10.75 -8.26 13.02
C LYS A 168 -11.78 -7.28 13.58
N CYS A 169 -13.06 -7.65 13.57
CA CYS A 169 -14.13 -6.83 14.14
C CYS A 169 -13.88 -6.54 15.63
N LYS A 170 -13.45 -7.55 16.38
CA LYS A 170 -13.13 -7.41 17.81
C LYS A 170 -11.97 -6.45 18.06
N ARG A 171 -10.89 -6.51 17.27
CA ARG A 171 -9.73 -5.59 17.38
C ARG A 171 -10.11 -4.15 17.02
N LEU A 172 -10.88 -3.96 15.95
CA LEU A 172 -11.41 -2.67 15.52
C LEU A 172 -12.27 -2.03 16.61
N MET A 173 -13.21 -2.77 17.20
CA MET A 173 -14.03 -2.27 18.32
C MET A 173 -13.22 -2.05 19.61
N ALA A 174 -12.20 -2.89 19.87
CA ALA A 174 -11.39 -2.77 21.08
C ALA A 174 -10.52 -1.50 21.08
N SER A 175 -10.08 -1.05 19.91
CA SER A 175 -9.17 0.10 19.75
C SER A 175 -9.89 1.40 19.36
N LEU A 176 -11.23 1.34 19.23
CA LEU A 176 -12.03 2.50 18.82
C LEU A 176 -11.92 3.65 19.82
N GLN A 177 -11.81 4.86 19.29
CA GLN A 177 -11.83 6.13 20.01
C GLN A 177 -12.80 7.07 19.30
N PRO A 178 -13.48 7.98 20.03
CA PRO A 178 -13.43 8.17 21.48
C PRO A 178 -14.11 7.04 22.27
N ALA A 179 -13.94 7.03 23.60
CA ALA A 179 -14.48 5.98 24.48
C ALA A 179 -16.01 5.89 24.45
N SER A 180 -16.71 7.01 24.21
CA SER A 180 -18.16 7.09 24.01
C SER A 180 -18.59 6.27 22.79
N LEU A 181 -18.03 6.57 21.62
CA LEU A 181 -18.28 5.86 20.37
C LEU A 181 -18.00 4.35 20.53
N LYS A 182 -16.87 4.00 21.16
CA LYS A 182 -16.54 2.61 21.49
C LYS A 182 -17.61 1.92 22.33
N LYS A 183 -18.12 2.58 23.36
CA LYS A 183 -19.15 2.02 24.24
C LYS A 183 -20.45 1.80 23.47
N GLU A 184 -20.85 2.78 22.66
CA GLU A 184 -22.08 2.73 21.87
C GLU A 184 -22.02 1.65 20.79
N VAL A 185 -20.96 1.60 19.98
CA VAL A 185 -20.78 0.56 18.94
C VAL A 185 -20.80 -0.83 19.57
N LYS A 186 -20.12 -1.04 20.72
CA LYS A 186 -20.15 -2.32 21.42
C LYS A 186 -21.56 -2.70 21.90
N GLN A 187 -22.35 -1.74 22.37
CA GLN A 187 -23.73 -1.95 22.78
C GLN A 187 -24.60 -2.34 21.58
N CYS A 188 -24.47 -1.61 20.46
CA CYS A 188 -25.17 -1.93 19.21
C CYS A 188 -24.83 -3.33 18.73
N VAL A 189 -23.55 -3.70 18.63
CA VAL A 189 -23.15 -5.05 18.20
C VAL A 189 -23.70 -6.13 19.15
N ARG A 190 -23.76 -5.87 20.45
CA ARG A 190 -24.27 -6.85 21.42
C ARG A 190 -25.77 -7.10 21.30
N PHE A 191 -26.57 -6.06 21.07
CA PHE A 191 -28.02 -6.14 21.22
C PHE A 191 -28.81 -5.98 19.92
N THR A 192 -28.37 -5.13 18.98
CA THR A 192 -29.16 -4.74 17.79
C THR A 192 -28.50 -5.09 16.46
N HIS A 193 -27.17 -5.08 16.38
CA HIS A 193 -26.38 -5.24 15.14
C HIS A 193 -25.41 -6.43 15.24
N LYS A 194 -25.89 -7.60 15.68
CA LYS A 194 -25.05 -8.78 15.97
C LYS A 194 -24.15 -9.21 14.82
N ALA A 195 -24.60 -9.05 13.57
CA ALA A 195 -23.81 -9.42 12.40
C ALA A 195 -22.50 -8.61 12.25
N ALA A 196 -22.43 -7.38 12.78
CA ALA A 196 -21.20 -6.59 12.77
C ALA A 196 -20.09 -7.17 13.67
N ALA A 197 -20.39 -8.16 14.53
CA ALA A 197 -19.38 -8.89 15.30
C ALA A 197 -18.46 -9.75 14.41
N THR A 198 -18.93 -10.13 13.22
CA THR A 198 -18.22 -11.05 12.30
C THR A 198 -18.09 -10.50 10.88
N ASP A 199 -18.79 -9.43 10.56
CA ASP A 199 -18.75 -8.77 9.25
C ASP A 199 -18.13 -7.37 9.35
N PRO A 200 -16.89 -7.18 8.86
CA PRO A 200 -16.22 -5.89 8.88
C PRO A 200 -16.94 -4.80 8.10
N ARG A 201 -17.75 -5.13 7.09
CA ARG A 201 -18.50 -4.15 6.29
C ARG A 201 -19.66 -3.59 7.12
N ARG A 202 -20.43 -4.46 7.76
CA ARG A 202 -21.50 -4.04 8.68
C ARG A 202 -20.95 -3.27 9.88
N LEU A 203 -19.75 -3.63 10.36
CA LEU A 203 -19.09 -2.87 11.41
C LEU A 203 -18.67 -1.47 10.94
N PHE A 204 -18.17 -1.35 9.71
CA PHE A 204 -17.85 -0.06 9.11
C PHE A 204 -19.08 0.85 9.07
N ASP A 205 -20.19 0.36 8.50
CA ASP A 205 -21.44 1.13 8.37
C ASP A 205 -21.96 1.59 9.74
N LEU A 206 -21.95 0.69 10.73
CA LEU A 206 -22.36 1.00 12.10
C LEU A 206 -21.46 2.07 12.75
N ILE A 207 -20.15 2.01 12.54
CA ILE A 207 -19.24 3.01 13.11
C ILE A 207 -19.48 4.37 12.45
N VAL A 208 -19.70 4.42 11.12
CA VAL A 208 -20.05 5.68 10.42
C VAL A 208 -21.35 6.27 10.97
N GLU A 209 -22.39 5.44 11.13
CA GLU A 209 -23.68 5.87 11.68
C GLU A 209 -23.51 6.47 13.09
N LYS A 210 -22.78 5.78 13.99
CA LYS A 210 -22.62 6.22 15.39
C LYS A 210 -21.58 7.30 15.60
N ALA A 211 -20.65 7.47 14.68
CA ALA A 211 -19.64 8.53 14.72
C ALA A 211 -20.16 9.84 14.10
N THR A 212 -21.36 9.84 13.52
CA THR A 212 -22.03 11.06 13.07
C THR A 212 -22.47 11.82 14.32
N GLU A 213 -21.88 12.98 14.53
CA GLU A 213 -22.20 13.88 15.64
C GLU A 213 -23.65 14.38 15.46
N HIS A 214 -24.51 14.10 16.45
CA HIS A 214 -25.87 14.65 16.51
C HIS A 214 -25.85 16.09 17.04
#